data_AF-A0A2B4SNN5-F1
#
_entry.id   AF-A0A2B4SNN5-F1
#
_cell.length_a   1.000
_cell.length_b   1.000
_cell.length_c   1.000
_cell.angle_alpha   90.00
_cell.angle_beta   90.00
_cell.angle_gamma   90.00
#
_symmetry.space_group_name_H-M   'P 1'
#
loop_
_entity.id
_entity.type
_entity.pdbx_description
1 polymer ?
#
loop_
_entity_poly.entity_id
_entity_poly.type
_entity_poly.pdbx_seq_one_letter_code
_entity_poly.pdbx_strand_id
1 'polypeptide(L)'
;MRQDKRTSAAAMAECVSNIPRGEDDIEDILGSLRSRIQSRDPSHRPDFDYKLKEISDWVRKQKECAQSKSTQIPIENQGKVIVAFINTLDKFRSKNTHEVYKGVLEIISSEAVLKGKPYGPELKVLCSIISAILVVNKSKESCVVDRLAKVVHDELTLFNRKFQDQKYDGLRRRVSDQIFQLRSMQPGEKLDDENLWNDYVQFLGELANRFESPLPFKYEDSLAEDPEVADCVTALVTYCEAYGCFMALLLAAKGKYVEFRSEYKVNEEVVNRKISRQREDTKAKLDFLSDERYLTFLGRLPHHGGKLTKILALSRNLRAKGLVEVVRGSLDLTPMQSLDTVESDARKVSRQSVKGKAEGHQIFNGSPLKCLFFSLWGPKFYAQFINETDFPVKIVSGRIGQNKGNLEIVQVLQPHASHSQRAFSFTDFMCGFSTGGYIILYMNGVVSPGTEPPTDDARVIEFALSRGHMPPILNHKINIEDKTNNEFTSGKDTYKKMNSMETKSLYWFERGIHFMARGEIVTERFNIGIWRFLIQEFDPLAVED
;
A
#
# COMPACT_ATOMS: atom_id res chain seq x y z
N MET A 1 -22.92 17.71 29.29
CA MET A 1 -22.15 18.30 28.17
C MET A 1 -22.40 17.48 26.92
N ARG A 2 -23.36 17.94 26.09
CA ARG A 2 -23.75 17.33 24.81
C ARG A 2 -23.63 18.43 23.76
N GLN A 3 -22.41 18.70 23.32
CA GLN A 3 -22.13 19.67 22.26
C GLN A 3 -20.73 19.30 21.78
N ASP A 4 -20.65 18.52 20.70
CA ASP A 4 -19.45 18.32 19.85
C ASP A 4 -19.61 17.16 18.83
N LYS A 5 -20.68 16.37 18.91
CA LYS A 5 -20.99 15.33 17.89
C LYS A 5 -21.68 15.84 16.61
N ARG A 6 -21.86 17.16 16.41
CA ARG A 6 -22.62 17.72 15.28
C ARG A 6 -21.80 18.34 14.15
N THR A 7 -20.51 18.58 14.32
CA THR A 7 -19.71 19.37 13.36
C THR A 7 -19.09 18.57 12.22
N SER A 8 -18.83 17.26 12.38
CA SER A 8 -18.26 16.43 11.30
C SER A 8 -19.33 15.89 10.33
N ALA A 9 -20.53 15.56 10.81
CA ALA A 9 -21.66 15.16 9.96
C ALA A 9 -22.31 16.36 9.24
N ALA A 10 -22.20 17.58 9.79
CA ALA A 10 -22.77 18.79 9.19
C ALA A 10 -22.05 19.21 7.89
N ALA A 11 -20.73 19.05 7.79
CA ALA A 11 -19.98 19.44 6.60
C ALA A 11 -20.24 18.53 5.37
N MET A 12 -20.66 17.27 5.60
CA MET A 12 -21.11 16.36 4.55
C MET A 12 -22.63 16.46 4.30
N ALA A 13 -23.42 16.83 5.31
CA ALA A 13 -24.86 17.08 5.16
C ALA A 13 -25.17 18.42 4.43
N GLU A 14 -24.33 19.44 4.57
CA GLU A 14 -24.44 20.70 3.81
C GLU A 14 -24.16 20.54 2.31
N CYS A 15 -23.43 19.50 1.89
CA CYS A 15 -23.25 19.21 0.47
C CYS A 15 -24.50 18.59 -0.18
N VAL A 16 -25.42 18.01 0.61
CA VAL A 16 -26.67 17.42 0.08
C VAL A 16 -27.77 18.48 -0.08
N SER A 17 -27.67 19.62 0.63
CA SER A 17 -28.65 20.71 0.55
C SER A 17 -28.42 21.70 -0.60
N ASN A 18 -27.26 21.69 -1.25
CA ASN A 18 -26.91 22.61 -2.35
C ASN A 18 -26.86 21.94 -3.74
N ILE A 19 -27.37 20.72 -3.88
CA ILE A 19 -27.51 20.08 -5.18
C ILE A 19 -28.67 20.78 -5.90
N PRO A 20 -28.43 21.46 -7.04
CA PRO A 20 -29.49 22.10 -7.80
C PRO A 20 -30.55 21.06 -8.16
N ARG A 21 -31.79 21.28 -7.69
CA ARG A 21 -32.92 20.38 -7.92
C ARG A 21 -33.73 20.78 -9.14
N GLY A 22 -33.49 21.99 -9.65
CA GLY A 22 -34.09 22.55 -10.85
C GLY A 22 -33.13 23.45 -11.65
N GLU A 23 -33.58 23.86 -12.83
CA GLU A 23 -32.81 24.68 -13.78
C GLU A 23 -32.58 26.12 -13.31
N ASP A 24 -33.51 26.69 -12.54
CA ASP A 24 -33.37 28.05 -11.98
C ASP A 24 -32.22 28.14 -10.94
N ASP A 25 -31.92 27.02 -10.24
CA ASP A 25 -30.77 26.93 -9.33
C ASP A 25 -29.44 27.07 -10.10
N ILE A 26 -29.39 26.65 -11.38
CA ILE A 26 -28.17 26.67 -12.20
C ILE A 26 -27.82 28.09 -12.66
N GLU A 27 -28.80 28.92 -13.02
CA GLU A 27 -28.53 30.32 -13.40
C GLU A 27 -28.03 31.17 -12.22
N ASP A 28 -28.57 30.94 -11.01
CA ASP A 28 -28.06 31.59 -9.78
C ASP A 28 -26.62 31.16 -9.47
N ILE A 29 -26.34 29.86 -9.65
CA ILE A 29 -25.00 29.27 -9.56
C ILE A 29 -24.06 29.90 -10.61
N LEU A 30 -24.48 30.05 -11.87
CA LEU A 30 -23.69 30.69 -12.93
C LEU A 30 -23.46 32.19 -12.66
N GLY A 31 -24.42 32.88 -12.05
CA GLY A 31 -24.26 34.25 -11.56
C GLY A 31 -23.18 34.36 -10.49
N SER A 32 -23.17 33.43 -9.53
CA SER A 32 -22.12 33.32 -8.51
C SER A 32 -20.75 33.01 -9.13
N LEU A 33 -20.69 32.09 -10.09
CA LEU A 33 -19.49 31.76 -10.85
C LEU A 33 -18.94 32.99 -11.59
N ARG A 34 -19.80 33.74 -12.28
CA ARG A 34 -19.45 34.98 -12.99
C ARG A 34 -18.83 36.01 -12.04
N SER A 35 -19.49 36.28 -10.92
CA SER A 35 -18.97 37.20 -9.89
C SER A 35 -17.59 36.79 -9.38
N ARG A 36 -17.39 35.48 -9.13
CA ARG A 36 -16.12 34.93 -8.64
C ARG A 36 -15.00 35.01 -9.67
N ILE A 37 -15.27 34.73 -10.95
CA ILE A 37 -14.29 34.85 -12.03
C ILE A 37 -13.89 36.31 -12.27
N GLN A 38 -14.87 37.22 -12.28
CA GLN A 38 -14.61 38.65 -12.50
C GLN A 38 -13.71 39.29 -11.43
N SER A 39 -13.76 38.78 -10.20
CA SER A 39 -12.84 39.22 -9.13
C SER A 39 -11.38 38.72 -9.29
N ARG A 40 -11.13 37.80 -10.23
CA ARG A 40 -9.85 37.08 -10.36
C ARG A 40 -8.95 37.66 -11.46
N ASP A 41 -9.51 38.01 -12.62
CA ASP A 41 -8.74 38.54 -13.73
C ASP A 41 -9.57 39.49 -14.62
N PRO A 42 -9.29 40.81 -14.61
CA PRO A 42 -9.95 41.77 -15.48
C PRO A 42 -9.64 41.59 -16.97
N SER A 43 -8.52 40.94 -17.32
CA SER A 43 -7.99 40.89 -18.69
C SER A 43 -8.58 39.78 -19.57
N HIS A 44 -9.04 38.68 -18.96
CA HIS A 44 -9.78 37.60 -19.65
C HIS A 44 -11.30 37.69 -19.48
N ARG A 45 -11.78 38.79 -18.87
CA ARG A 45 -13.20 39.06 -18.59
C ARG A 45 -14.13 38.89 -19.81
N PRO A 46 -13.80 39.40 -21.02
CA PRO A 46 -14.69 39.27 -22.18
C PRO A 46 -14.85 37.82 -22.66
N ASP A 47 -13.77 37.05 -22.62
CA ASP A 47 -13.74 35.64 -23.08
C ASP A 47 -14.51 34.72 -22.12
N PHE A 48 -14.33 34.94 -20.80
CA PHE A 48 -15.10 34.21 -19.79
C PHE A 48 -16.58 34.58 -19.77
N ASP A 49 -16.94 35.85 -19.94
CA ASP A 49 -18.35 36.26 -19.99
C ASP A 49 -19.06 35.70 -21.24
N TYR A 50 -18.36 35.59 -22.38
CA TYR A 50 -18.87 34.91 -23.58
C TYR A 50 -19.07 33.40 -23.34
N LYS A 51 -18.07 32.72 -22.79
CA LYS A 51 -18.13 31.29 -22.44
C LYS A 51 -19.23 30.98 -21.42
N LEU A 52 -19.37 31.77 -20.36
CA LEU A 52 -20.46 31.61 -19.39
C LEU A 52 -21.84 31.82 -20.02
N LYS A 53 -21.95 32.74 -21.00
CA LYS A 53 -23.18 32.93 -21.75
C LYS A 53 -23.54 31.72 -22.61
N GLU A 54 -22.57 31.01 -23.19
CA GLU A 54 -22.84 29.75 -23.90
C GLU A 54 -23.47 28.69 -22.99
N ILE A 55 -23.04 28.63 -21.72
CA ILE A 55 -23.62 27.71 -20.72
C ILE A 55 -25.05 28.14 -20.38
N SER A 56 -25.30 29.42 -20.07
CA SER A 56 -26.66 29.94 -19.82
C SER A 56 -27.58 29.74 -21.03
N ASP A 57 -27.09 29.97 -22.24
CA ASP A 57 -27.86 29.77 -23.48
C ASP A 57 -28.21 28.28 -23.70
N TRP A 58 -27.34 27.35 -23.29
CA TRP A 58 -27.69 25.94 -23.30
C TRP A 58 -28.69 25.56 -22.23
N VAL A 59 -28.53 26.04 -20.99
CA VAL A 59 -29.49 25.79 -19.89
C VAL A 59 -30.89 26.24 -20.33
N ARG A 60 -30.97 27.42 -20.96
CA ARG A 60 -32.20 27.94 -21.57
C ARG A 60 -32.76 27.07 -22.71
N LYS A 61 -31.91 26.49 -23.55
CA LYS A 61 -32.34 25.54 -24.61
C LYS A 61 -32.84 24.21 -24.03
N GLN A 62 -32.31 23.75 -22.90
CA GLN A 62 -32.83 22.58 -22.20
C GLN A 62 -34.20 22.87 -21.57
N LYS A 63 -34.38 24.07 -21.01
CA LYS A 63 -35.66 24.61 -20.51
C LYS A 63 -36.75 24.58 -21.59
N GLU A 64 -36.38 24.86 -22.84
CA GLU A 64 -37.30 24.79 -23.99
C GLU A 64 -37.59 23.33 -24.44
N CYS A 65 -36.73 22.36 -24.12
CA CYS A 65 -36.84 20.95 -24.50
C CYS A 65 -37.47 20.03 -23.42
N ALA A 66 -37.81 20.55 -22.23
CA ALA A 66 -38.21 19.75 -21.08
C ALA A 66 -39.67 19.25 -21.15
N GLN A 67 -39.89 18.10 -21.79
CA GLN A 67 -41.14 17.31 -21.67
C GLN A 67 -40.94 15.87 -21.15
N SER A 68 -39.74 15.47 -20.69
CA SER A 68 -39.49 14.08 -20.25
C SER A 68 -38.56 13.93 -19.03
N LYS A 69 -38.79 12.88 -18.21
CA LYS A 69 -37.98 12.52 -17.03
C LYS A 69 -36.51 12.17 -17.36
N SER A 70 -36.17 11.86 -18.61
CA SER A 70 -34.79 11.49 -18.99
C SER A 70 -33.83 12.69 -19.03
N THR A 71 -34.35 13.92 -19.12
CA THR A 71 -33.54 15.15 -19.18
C THR A 71 -33.12 15.66 -17.79
N GLN A 72 -33.79 15.21 -16.73
CA GLN A 72 -33.56 15.68 -15.35
C GLN A 72 -32.25 15.13 -14.73
N ILE A 73 -31.89 13.87 -15.01
CA ILE A 73 -30.64 13.23 -14.54
C ILE A 73 -29.37 13.90 -15.15
N PRO A 74 -29.33 14.24 -16.47
CA PRO A 74 -28.27 15.06 -17.05
C PRO A 74 -28.07 16.41 -16.37
N ILE A 75 -29.16 17.12 -16.05
CA ILE A 75 -29.13 18.44 -15.41
C ILE A 75 -28.58 18.35 -13.98
N GLU A 76 -29.02 17.37 -13.19
CA GLU A 76 -28.53 17.17 -11.82
C GLU A 76 -27.02 16.82 -11.79
N ASN A 77 -26.56 15.96 -12.70
CA ASN A 77 -25.15 15.59 -12.78
C ASN A 77 -24.26 16.76 -13.23
N GLN A 78 -24.72 17.58 -14.17
CA GLN A 78 -23.99 18.78 -14.58
C GLN A 78 -24.02 19.87 -13.52
N GLY A 79 -25.13 20.03 -12.81
CA GLY A 79 -25.24 20.93 -11.67
C GLY A 79 -24.24 20.60 -10.56
N LYS A 80 -24.06 19.31 -10.22
CA LYS A 80 -23.02 18.85 -9.29
C LYS A 80 -21.62 19.28 -9.73
N VAL A 81 -21.32 19.17 -11.02
CA VAL A 81 -20.04 19.57 -11.60
C VAL A 81 -19.82 21.09 -11.50
N ILE A 82 -20.84 21.90 -11.79
CA ILE A 82 -20.77 23.36 -11.67
C ILE A 82 -20.60 23.80 -10.20
N VAL A 83 -21.33 23.18 -9.27
CA VAL A 83 -21.18 23.45 -7.82
C VAL A 83 -19.77 23.12 -7.35
N ALA A 84 -19.22 21.97 -7.75
CA ALA A 84 -17.84 21.61 -7.45
C ALA A 84 -16.87 22.66 -7.99
N PHE A 85 -17.07 23.17 -9.21
CA PHE A 85 -16.25 24.24 -9.76
C PHE A 85 -16.30 25.54 -8.94
N ILE A 86 -17.48 25.95 -8.51
CA ILE A 86 -17.64 27.13 -7.67
C ILE A 86 -16.94 26.98 -6.33
N ASN A 87 -17.09 25.82 -5.69
CA ASN A 87 -16.43 25.53 -4.41
C ASN A 87 -14.91 25.51 -4.55
N THR A 88 -14.40 24.94 -5.65
CA THR A 88 -12.97 24.93 -5.96
C THR A 88 -12.40 26.34 -6.19
N LEU A 89 -13.18 27.26 -6.77
CA LEU A 89 -12.73 28.64 -6.96
C LEU A 89 -12.42 29.36 -5.65
N ASP A 90 -13.19 29.13 -4.59
CA ASP A 90 -12.89 29.69 -3.26
C ASP A 90 -11.61 29.07 -2.68
N LYS A 91 -11.41 27.77 -2.88
CA LYS A 91 -10.20 27.06 -2.44
C LYS A 91 -8.94 27.57 -3.14
N PHE A 92 -9.03 27.92 -4.41
CA PHE A 92 -7.93 28.54 -5.15
C PHE A 92 -7.54 29.94 -4.66
N ARG A 93 -8.44 30.64 -3.96
CA ARG A 93 -8.13 31.92 -3.30
C ARG A 93 -7.38 31.74 -1.98
N SER A 94 -7.39 30.52 -1.45
CA SER A 94 -6.66 30.22 -0.23
C SER A 94 -5.16 30.37 -0.43
N LYS A 95 -4.47 30.96 0.56
CA LYS A 95 -3.00 30.90 0.64
C LYS A 95 -2.50 29.52 1.09
N ASN A 96 -3.41 28.66 1.56
CA ASN A 96 -3.09 27.30 1.97
C ASN A 96 -3.03 26.38 0.74
N THR A 97 -1.83 25.90 0.41
CA THR A 97 -1.60 24.96 -0.69
C THR A 97 -2.43 23.68 -0.55
N HIS A 98 -2.74 23.25 0.66
CA HIS A 98 -3.60 22.08 0.90
C HIS A 98 -5.06 22.30 0.44
N GLU A 99 -5.60 23.51 0.62
CA GLU A 99 -6.94 23.85 0.11
C GLU A 99 -6.95 23.92 -1.41
N VAL A 100 -5.92 24.54 -2.00
CA VAL A 100 -5.73 24.58 -3.45
C VAL A 100 -5.68 23.17 -4.04
N TYR A 101 -4.90 22.29 -3.41
CA TYR A 101 -4.77 20.89 -3.76
C TYR A 101 -6.11 20.13 -3.69
N LYS A 102 -6.85 20.30 -2.59
CA LYS A 102 -8.20 19.73 -2.43
C LYS A 102 -9.15 20.20 -3.52
N GLY A 103 -9.11 21.47 -3.89
CA GLY A 103 -9.92 22.02 -4.96
C GLY A 103 -9.67 21.35 -6.32
N VAL A 104 -8.41 21.10 -6.68
CA VAL A 104 -8.07 20.38 -7.92
C VAL A 104 -8.66 18.97 -7.91
N LEU A 105 -8.53 18.26 -6.79
CA LEU A 105 -8.99 16.87 -6.69
C LEU A 105 -10.51 16.74 -6.72
N GLU A 106 -11.24 17.68 -6.11
CA GLU A 106 -12.71 17.73 -6.20
C GLU A 106 -13.22 17.92 -7.63
N ILE A 107 -12.49 18.70 -8.45
CA ILE A 107 -12.77 18.83 -9.88
C ILE A 107 -12.60 17.49 -10.59
N ILE A 108 -11.48 16.80 -10.35
CA ILE A 108 -11.17 15.51 -10.98
C ILE A 108 -12.25 14.47 -10.64
N SER A 109 -12.67 14.42 -9.37
CA SER A 109 -13.74 13.54 -8.92
C SER A 109 -15.07 13.86 -9.60
N SER A 110 -15.38 15.15 -9.73
CA SER A 110 -16.63 15.60 -10.35
C SER A 110 -16.65 15.32 -11.85
N GLU A 111 -15.52 15.50 -12.55
CA GLU A 111 -15.41 15.11 -13.97
C GLU A 111 -15.55 13.61 -14.17
N ALA A 112 -15.07 12.80 -13.23
CA ALA A 112 -15.25 11.36 -13.27
C ALA A 112 -16.72 10.89 -13.12
N VAL A 113 -17.60 11.72 -12.54
CA VAL A 113 -19.06 11.45 -12.50
C VAL A 113 -19.67 11.47 -13.91
N LEU A 114 -18.99 12.06 -14.91
CA LEU A 114 -19.48 12.20 -16.28
C LEU A 114 -19.18 11.00 -17.20
N LYS A 115 -18.71 9.86 -16.65
CA LYS A 115 -18.31 8.64 -17.40
C LYS A 115 -19.21 8.35 -18.61
N GLY A 116 -18.60 8.37 -19.80
CA GLY A 116 -19.11 7.73 -21.01
C GLY A 116 -20.23 8.46 -21.77
N LYS A 117 -20.64 9.66 -21.37
CA LYS A 117 -21.56 10.47 -22.18
C LYS A 117 -20.76 11.52 -22.96
N PRO A 118 -21.07 11.76 -24.25
CA PRO A 118 -20.40 12.82 -25.00
C PRO A 118 -20.54 14.12 -24.22
N TYR A 119 -19.42 14.79 -23.96
CA TYR A 119 -19.43 16.10 -23.32
C TYR A 119 -20.41 17.00 -24.07
N GLY A 120 -21.43 17.47 -23.35
CA GLY A 120 -22.20 18.61 -23.82
C GLY A 120 -21.25 19.79 -24.10
N PRO A 121 -21.52 20.64 -25.09
CA PRO A 121 -20.73 21.84 -25.37
C PRO A 121 -20.40 22.68 -24.12
N GLU A 122 -21.21 22.61 -23.09
CA GLU A 122 -21.16 23.40 -21.85
C GLU A 122 -20.09 22.89 -20.89
N LEU A 123 -19.93 21.57 -20.80
CA LEU A 123 -18.85 20.96 -20.02
C LEU A 123 -17.50 21.23 -20.65
N LYS A 124 -17.44 21.31 -21.98
CA LYS A 124 -16.24 21.72 -22.70
C LYS A 124 -15.85 23.15 -22.34
N VAL A 125 -16.83 24.04 -22.31
CA VAL A 125 -16.64 25.43 -21.91
C VAL A 125 -16.19 25.55 -20.45
N LEU A 126 -16.79 24.78 -19.54
CA LEU A 126 -16.34 24.72 -18.14
C LEU A 126 -14.90 24.24 -18.04
N CYS A 127 -14.55 23.11 -18.68
CA CYS A 127 -13.17 22.60 -18.74
C CYS A 127 -12.19 23.68 -19.20
N SER A 128 -12.51 24.41 -20.27
CA SER A 128 -11.66 25.52 -20.75
C SER A 128 -11.53 26.65 -19.72
N ILE A 129 -12.61 27.02 -19.02
CA ILE A 129 -12.58 28.03 -17.94
C ILE A 129 -11.65 27.59 -16.80
N ILE A 130 -11.75 26.34 -16.35
CA ILE A 130 -10.92 25.80 -15.26
C ILE A 130 -9.46 25.73 -15.67
N SER A 131 -9.18 25.24 -16.88
CA SER A 131 -7.81 25.14 -17.37
C SER A 131 -7.16 26.52 -17.40
N ALA A 132 -7.87 27.54 -17.89
CA ALA A 132 -7.41 28.91 -17.81
C ALA A 132 -7.16 29.34 -16.35
N ILE A 133 -8.09 29.06 -15.44
CA ILE A 133 -7.93 29.35 -14.00
C ILE A 133 -6.72 28.64 -13.35
N LEU A 134 -6.43 27.40 -13.75
CA LEU A 134 -5.32 26.62 -13.22
C LEU A 134 -3.97 27.22 -13.62
N VAL A 135 -3.89 27.76 -14.83
CA VAL A 135 -2.67 28.35 -15.37
C VAL A 135 -2.57 29.86 -15.17
N VAL A 136 -3.65 30.62 -15.00
CA VAL A 136 -3.60 32.10 -14.89
C VAL A 136 -3.05 32.59 -13.55
N ASN A 137 -2.23 33.64 -13.61
CA ASN A 137 -1.67 34.38 -12.48
C ASN A 137 -2.43 35.70 -12.25
N LYS A 138 -2.70 36.07 -11.00
CA LYS A 138 -2.87 37.49 -10.65
C LYS A 138 -1.51 38.17 -10.70
N SER A 139 -1.44 39.46 -11.03
CA SER A 139 -0.18 40.22 -10.96
C SER A 139 0.44 40.06 -9.56
N LYS A 140 1.66 39.49 -9.49
CA LYS A 140 2.43 39.16 -8.26
C LYS A 140 2.10 37.84 -7.54
N GLU A 141 1.25 36.96 -8.06
CA GLU A 141 0.98 35.63 -7.49
C GLU A 141 1.29 34.48 -8.49
N SER A 142 1.75 33.33 -7.98
CA SER A 142 1.92 32.09 -8.76
C SER A 142 0.59 31.38 -9.00
N CYS A 143 0.47 30.62 -10.11
CA CYS A 143 -0.77 29.97 -10.50
C CYS A 143 -0.98 28.70 -9.67
N VAL A 144 -2.14 28.06 -9.81
CA VAL A 144 -2.45 26.84 -9.08
C VAL A 144 -1.43 25.74 -9.41
N VAL A 145 -1.14 25.51 -10.69
CA VAL A 145 -0.17 24.48 -11.09
C VAL A 145 1.24 24.83 -10.61
N ASP A 146 1.68 26.09 -10.72
CA ASP A 146 3.00 26.53 -10.21
C ASP A 146 3.14 26.32 -8.69
N ARG A 147 2.07 26.57 -7.92
CA ARG A 147 2.05 26.35 -6.46
C ARG A 147 2.17 24.87 -6.12
N LEU A 148 1.43 24.00 -6.81
CA LEU A 148 1.48 22.55 -6.59
C LEU A 148 2.81 21.96 -7.04
N ALA A 149 3.29 22.39 -8.21
CA ALA A 149 4.58 22.00 -8.77
C ALA A 149 5.71 22.32 -7.80
N LYS A 150 5.70 23.51 -7.18
CA LYS A 150 6.72 23.88 -6.19
C LYS A 150 6.84 22.88 -5.03
N VAL A 151 5.73 22.39 -4.48
CA VAL A 151 5.74 21.39 -3.40
C VAL A 151 6.40 20.10 -3.87
N VAL A 152 6.00 19.61 -5.04
CA VAL A 152 6.56 18.41 -5.66
C VAL A 152 8.06 18.59 -5.95
N HIS A 153 8.48 19.77 -6.36
CA HIS A 153 9.87 20.08 -6.70
C HIS A 153 10.79 20.23 -5.49
N ASP A 154 10.28 20.78 -4.38
CA ASP A 154 11.04 20.85 -3.13
C ASP A 154 11.30 19.42 -2.61
N GLU A 155 10.32 18.52 -2.72
CA GLU A 155 10.47 17.08 -2.40
C GLU A 155 11.38 16.33 -3.38
N LEU A 156 11.32 16.64 -4.68
CA LEU A 156 12.26 16.12 -5.68
C LEU A 156 13.71 16.53 -5.39
N THR A 157 13.92 17.74 -4.88
CA THR A 157 15.27 18.20 -4.50
C THR A 157 15.80 17.40 -3.31
N LEU A 158 14.93 17.04 -2.36
CA LEU A 158 15.29 16.14 -1.25
C LEU A 158 15.59 14.72 -1.76
N PHE A 159 14.79 14.24 -2.72
CA PHE A 159 14.98 12.95 -3.39
C PHE A 159 16.34 12.86 -4.10
N ASN A 160 16.65 13.81 -4.98
CA ASN A 160 17.90 13.86 -5.73
C ASN A 160 19.12 13.93 -4.79
N ARG A 161 19.02 14.66 -3.68
CA ARG A 161 20.08 14.69 -2.65
C ARG A 161 20.26 13.36 -1.94
N LYS A 162 19.18 12.68 -1.59
CA LYS A 162 19.22 11.40 -0.86
C LYS A 162 19.80 10.28 -1.71
N PHE A 163 19.46 10.24 -2.99
CA PHE A 163 19.84 9.15 -3.91
C PHE A 163 21.00 9.49 -4.84
N GLN A 164 21.54 10.72 -4.76
CA GLN A 164 22.53 11.26 -5.70
C GLN A 164 22.10 11.13 -7.17
N ASP A 165 20.79 11.09 -7.40
CA ASP A 165 20.20 10.91 -8.72
C ASP A 165 19.87 12.29 -9.31
N GLN A 166 20.42 12.60 -10.47
CA GLN A 166 20.17 13.83 -11.22
C GLN A 166 19.05 13.65 -12.26
N LYS A 167 18.44 12.47 -12.34
CA LYS A 167 17.48 12.10 -13.39
C LYS A 167 16.32 13.09 -13.55
N TYR A 168 15.86 13.70 -12.47
CA TYR A 168 14.78 14.68 -12.51
C TYR A 168 15.26 16.13 -12.39
N ASP A 169 16.57 16.36 -12.49
CA ASP A 169 17.10 17.71 -12.59
C ASP A 169 16.48 18.40 -13.82
N GLY A 170 15.94 19.59 -13.61
CA GLY A 170 15.22 20.32 -14.65
C GLY A 170 13.76 19.89 -14.86
N LEU A 171 13.23 18.86 -14.18
CA LEU A 171 11.78 18.55 -14.21
C LEU A 171 10.96 19.79 -13.82
N ARG A 172 11.42 20.51 -12.80
CA ARG A 172 10.83 21.80 -12.40
C ARG A 172 10.76 22.82 -13.52
N ARG A 173 11.88 22.99 -14.22
CA ARG A 173 11.96 23.95 -15.32
C ARG A 173 11.00 23.55 -16.45
N ARG A 174 11.01 22.28 -16.84
CA ARG A 174 10.16 21.75 -17.91
C ARG A 174 8.67 21.86 -17.57
N VAL A 175 8.28 21.67 -16.31
CA VAL A 175 6.90 21.93 -15.85
C VAL A 175 6.54 23.40 -16.00
N SER A 176 7.42 24.30 -15.57
CA SER A 176 7.19 25.74 -15.71
C SER A 176 7.13 26.19 -17.17
N ASP A 177 8.01 25.69 -18.03
CA ASP A 177 8.00 25.93 -19.47
C ASP A 177 6.68 25.39 -20.07
N GLN A 178 6.26 24.18 -19.67
CA GLN A 178 5.00 23.59 -20.12
C GLN A 178 3.77 24.39 -19.69
N ILE A 179 3.75 24.92 -18.46
CA ILE A 179 2.69 25.80 -17.96
C ILE A 179 2.67 27.10 -18.75
N PHE A 180 3.83 27.67 -19.07
CA PHE A 180 3.93 28.87 -19.90
C PHE A 180 3.36 28.61 -21.29
N GLN A 181 3.75 27.51 -21.93
CA GLN A 181 3.23 27.13 -23.23
C GLN A 181 1.72 26.95 -23.20
N LEU A 182 1.16 26.25 -22.20
CA LEU A 182 -0.29 26.11 -22.03
C LEU A 182 -1.03 27.46 -21.89
N ARG A 183 -0.36 28.54 -21.47
CA ARG A 183 -0.97 29.88 -21.40
C ARG A 183 -0.96 30.60 -22.75
N SER A 184 0.16 30.57 -23.46
CA SER A 184 0.38 31.36 -24.68
C SER A 184 0.05 30.65 -25.97
N MET A 185 -0.07 29.32 -25.92
CA MET A 185 -0.25 28.45 -27.07
C MET A 185 -1.44 28.90 -27.94
N GLN A 186 -1.20 28.93 -29.25
CA GLN A 186 -2.19 29.21 -30.31
C GLN A 186 -2.62 27.91 -31.00
N PRO A 187 -3.75 27.92 -31.75
CA PRO A 187 -4.12 26.79 -32.61
C PRO A 187 -2.99 26.42 -33.58
N GLY A 188 -2.68 25.13 -33.70
CA GLY A 188 -1.60 24.56 -34.50
C GLY A 188 -0.27 24.33 -33.78
N GLU A 189 -0.06 24.93 -32.60
CA GLU A 189 1.16 24.74 -31.81
C GLU A 189 1.17 23.43 -31.02
N LYS A 190 2.32 23.04 -30.45
CA LYS A 190 2.45 21.84 -29.62
C LYS A 190 2.90 22.20 -28.21
N LEU A 191 2.84 21.23 -27.32
CA LEU A 191 3.48 21.31 -26.02
C LEU A 191 5.01 21.26 -26.18
N ASP A 192 5.73 22.02 -25.36
CA ASP A 192 7.20 22.09 -25.40
C ASP A 192 7.89 20.75 -25.12
N ASP A 193 7.32 19.93 -24.23
CA ASP A 193 7.90 18.62 -23.87
C ASP A 193 6.82 17.53 -23.81
N GLU A 194 6.68 16.77 -24.90
CA GLU A 194 5.77 15.63 -24.96
C GLU A 194 6.18 14.47 -24.02
N ASN A 195 7.45 14.41 -23.59
CA ASN A 195 7.96 13.36 -22.69
C ASN A 195 7.72 13.67 -21.21
N LEU A 196 7.40 14.91 -20.86
CA LEU A 196 7.14 15.34 -19.48
C LEU A 196 6.11 14.45 -18.77
N TRP A 197 5.09 13.99 -19.50
CA TRP A 197 4.07 13.09 -18.97
C TRP A 197 4.65 11.75 -18.51
N ASN A 198 5.62 11.21 -19.24
CA ASN A 198 6.23 9.91 -18.93
C ASN A 198 7.15 10.03 -17.72
N ASP A 199 7.89 11.14 -17.61
CA ASP A 199 8.77 11.40 -16.47
C ASP A 199 7.99 11.55 -15.15
N TYR A 200 6.82 12.20 -15.19
CA TYR A 200 5.92 12.25 -14.03
C TYR A 200 5.41 10.87 -13.62
N VAL A 201 5.02 10.04 -14.60
CA VAL A 201 4.56 8.68 -14.33
C VAL A 201 5.69 7.83 -13.74
N GLN A 202 6.92 8.00 -14.24
CA GLN A 202 8.08 7.32 -13.72
C GLN A 202 8.39 7.76 -12.27
N PHE A 203 8.35 9.06 -12.00
CA PHE A 203 8.54 9.61 -10.66
C PHE A 203 7.49 9.08 -9.67
N LEU A 204 6.22 9.06 -10.07
CA LEU A 204 5.15 8.44 -9.29
C LEU A 204 5.40 6.95 -9.03
N GLY A 205 5.92 6.21 -10.02
CA GLY A 205 6.30 4.81 -9.87
C GLY A 205 7.42 4.60 -8.84
N GLU A 206 8.43 5.46 -8.82
CA GLU A 206 9.54 5.37 -7.86
C GLU A 206 9.10 5.72 -6.43
N LEU A 207 8.22 6.70 -6.26
CA LEU A 207 7.59 6.98 -4.97
C LEU A 207 6.72 5.82 -4.50
N ALA A 208 5.96 5.21 -5.43
CA ALA A 208 5.14 4.05 -5.12
C ALA A 208 5.96 2.87 -4.62
N ASN A 209 7.05 2.53 -5.31
CA ASN A 209 7.95 1.45 -4.92
C ASN A 209 8.41 1.57 -3.45
N ARG A 210 8.65 2.79 -2.95
CA ARG A 210 9.09 3.02 -1.57
C ARG A 210 8.02 2.69 -0.54
N PHE A 211 6.77 3.11 -0.75
CA PHE A 211 5.69 2.74 0.18
C PHE A 211 5.07 1.37 -0.10
N GLU A 212 5.36 0.74 -1.25
CA GLU A 212 4.97 -0.64 -1.55
C GLU A 212 5.98 -1.65 -1.00
N SER A 213 7.25 -1.25 -0.87
CA SER A 213 8.33 -2.07 -0.30
C SER A 213 7.96 -2.66 1.06
N PRO A 214 8.28 -3.94 1.33
CA PRO A 214 7.96 -4.57 2.60
C PRO A 214 8.53 -3.83 3.80
N LEU A 215 7.69 -3.61 4.82
CA LEU A 215 8.12 -3.15 6.12
C LEU A 215 7.84 -4.23 7.18
N PRO A 216 8.76 -4.47 8.13
CA PRO A 216 8.46 -5.30 9.27
C PRO A 216 7.33 -4.70 10.10
N PHE A 217 6.57 -5.57 10.76
CA PHE A 217 5.60 -5.12 11.74
C PHE A 217 6.28 -4.55 12.99
N LYS A 218 5.93 -3.32 13.37
CA LYS A 218 6.43 -2.63 14.56
C LYS A 218 5.28 -1.92 15.27
N TYR A 219 5.19 -2.11 16.58
CA TYR A 219 4.22 -1.44 17.44
C TYR A 219 4.96 -0.82 18.64
N GLU A 220 5.49 0.38 18.43
CA GLU A 220 6.31 1.12 19.39
C GLU A 220 5.96 2.60 19.30
N ASP A 221 6.11 3.38 20.38
CA ASP A 221 5.78 4.81 20.36
C ASP A 221 6.72 5.61 19.45
N SER A 222 7.98 5.20 19.35
CA SER A 222 9.03 5.78 18.50
C SER A 222 8.94 5.38 17.02
N LEU A 223 7.81 4.83 16.56
CA LEU A 223 7.64 4.33 15.18
C LEU A 223 7.99 5.38 14.10
N ALA A 224 7.78 6.67 14.38
CA ALA A 224 8.11 7.77 13.46
C ALA A 224 9.61 8.08 13.37
N GLU A 225 10.41 7.63 14.34
CA GLU A 225 11.87 7.79 14.35
C GLU A 225 12.57 6.73 13.49
N ASP A 226 11.87 5.65 13.15
CA ASP A 226 12.35 4.62 12.24
C ASP A 226 12.55 5.22 10.83
N PRO A 227 13.78 5.19 10.29
CA PRO A 227 14.08 5.79 8.99
C PRO A 227 13.29 5.17 7.83
N GLU A 228 13.01 3.87 7.86
CA GLU A 228 12.26 3.18 6.80
C GLU A 228 10.78 3.54 6.86
N VAL A 229 10.22 3.64 8.08
CA VAL A 229 8.83 4.05 8.26
C VAL A 229 8.62 5.52 7.92
N ALA A 230 9.53 6.39 8.37
CA ALA A 230 9.52 7.81 8.01
C ALA A 230 9.64 8.01 6.49
N ASP A 231 10.50 7.23 5.83
CA ASP A 231 10.65 7.22 4.38
C ASP A 231 9.35 6.81 3.68
N CYS A 232 8.70 5.75 4.16
CA CYS A 232 7.43 5.26 3.63
C CYS A 232 6.31 6.31 3.77
N VAL A 233 6.16 6.94 4.94
CA VAL A 233 5.14 7.98 5.15
C VAL A 233 5.40 9.18 4.26
N THR A 234 6.66 9.62 4.18
CA THR A 234 7.06 10.72 3.30
C THR A 234 6.76 10.38 1.84
N ALA A 235 7.18 9.21 1.35
CA ALA A 235 6.93 8.77 -0.01
C ALA A 235 5.43 8.71 -0.35
N LEU A 236 4.59 8.24 0.57
CA LEU A 236 3.14 8.19 0.39
C LEU A 236 2.51 9.59 0.28
N VAL A 237 2.97 10.54 1.11
CA VAL A 237 2.52 11.95 1.07
C VAL A 237 2.99 12.61 -0.22
N THR A 238 4.28 12.51 -0.55
CA THR A 238 4.84 13.08 -1.78
C THR A 238 4.18 12.48 -3.02
N TYR A 239 3.88 11.17 -3.02
CA TYR A 239 3.16 10.52 -4.11
C TYR A 239 1.78 11.13 -4.32
N CYS A 240 1.04 11.36 -3.23
CA CYS A 240 -0.24 12.04 -3.28
C CYS A 240 -0.07 13.44 -3.89
N GLU A 241 0.81 14.28 -3.31
CA GLU A 241 1.03 15.65 -3.80
C GLU A 241 1.44 15.69 -5.28
N ALA A 242 2.35 14.79 -5.69
CA ALA A 242 2.77 14.64 -7.09
C ALA A 242 1.63 14.22 -8.00
N TYR A 243 0.77 13.30 -7.56
CA TYR A 243 -0.43 12.90 -8.28
C TYR A 243 -1.36 14.09 -8.50
N GLY A 244 -1.71 14.86 -7.47
CA GLY A 244 -2.59 16.01 -7.64
C GLY A 244 -1.99 17.10 -8.52
N CYS A 245 -0.68 17.36 -8.43
CA CYS A 245 0.01 18.25 -9.35
C CYS A 245 -0.06 17.77 -10.80
N PHE A 246 0.20 16.47 -11.01
CA PHE A 246 0.18 15.88 -12.35
C PHE A 246 -1.22 15.95 -12.98
N MET A 247 -2.24 15.64 -12.18
CA MET A 247 -3.62 15.72 -12.62
C MET A 247 -4.06 17.17 -12.89
N ALA A 248 -3.58 18.15 -12.12
CA ALA A 248 -3.80 19.57 -12.42
C ALA A 248 -3.23 19.96 -13.80
N LEU A 249 -2.01 19.50 -14.11
CA LEU A 249 -1.35 19.76 -15.38
C LEU A 249 -2.09 19.09 -16.55
N LEU A 250 -2.52 17.82 -16.37
CA LEU A 250 -3.33 17.11 -17.36
C LEU A 250 -4.68 17.80 -17.60
N LEU A 251 -5.34 18.30 -16.56
CA LEU A 251 -6.57 19.07 -16.70
C LEU A 251 -6.34 20.40 -17.42
N ALA A 252 -5.25 21.11 -17.13
CA ALA A 252 -4.88 22.32 -17.84
C ALA A 252 -4.70 22.05 -19.34
N ALA A 253 -3.97 20.99 -19.70
CA ALA A 253 -3.79 20.57 -21.10
C ALA A 253 -5.12 20.17 -21.77
N LYS A 254 -5.96 19.39 -21.07
CA LYS A 254 -7.27 18.96 -21.56
C LYS A 254 -8.14 20.15 -21.97
N GLY A 255 -8.33 21.14 -21.10
CA GLY A 255 -9.21 22.27 -21.43
C GLY A 255 -8.67 23.17 -22.53
N LYS A 256 -7.34 23.22 -22.74
CA LYS A 256 -6.73 23.88 -23.90
C LYS A 256 -7.00 23.12 -25.20
N TYR A 257 -6.88 21.80 -25.21
CA TYR A 257 -7.23 20.99 -26.39
C TYR A 257 -8.71 21.06 -26.73
N VAL A 258 -9.56 21.07 -25.69
CA VAL A 258 -11.01 21.24 -25.85
C VAL A 258 -11.34 22.61 -26.46
N GLU A 259 -10.63 23.66 -26.06
CA GLU A 259 -10.78 25.02 -26.60
C GLU A 259 -10.48 25.08 -28.11
N PHE A 260 -9.42 24.38 -28.57
CA PHE A 260 -9.02 24.33 -29.98
C PHE A 260 -9.79 23.31 -30.84
N ARG A 261 -10.78 22.62 -30.26
CA ARG A 261 -11.74 21.75 -30.96
C ARG A 261 -11.06 20.67 -31.82
N SER A 262 -11.43 20.56 -33.10
CA SER A 262 -11.14 19.40 -33.96
C SER A 262 -9.67 19.13 -34.20
N GLU A 263 -8.82 20.16 -34.15
CA GLU A 263 -7.38 20.05 -34.40
C GLU A 263 -6.66 19.22 -33.33
N TYR A 264 -7.16 19.21 -32.09
CA TYR A 264 -6.52 18.55 -30.95
C TYR A 264 -7.32 17.38 -30.38
N LYS A 265 -8.30 16.86 -31.12
CA LYS A 265 -9.14 15.75 -30.65
C LYS A 265 -8.32 14.52 -30.24
N VAL A 266 -7.27 14.20 -31.00
CA VAL A 266 -6.38 13.07 -30.67
C VAL A 266 -5.60 13.34 -29.37
N ASN A 267 -5.09 14.56 -29.18
CA ASN A 267 -4.40 14.96 -27.97
C ASN A 267 -5.32 14.93 -26.74
N GLU A 268 -6.57 15.39 -26.89
CA GLU A 268 -7.61 15.29 -25.86
C GLU A 268 -7.84 13.83 -25.44
N GLU A 269 -7.98 12.91 -26.40
CA GLU A 269 -8.17 11.47 -26.13
C GLU A 269 -6.96 10.83 -25.44
N VAL A 270 -5.73 11.25 -25.79
CA VAL A 270 -4.50 10.80 -25.10
C VAL A 270 -4.49 11.29 -23.65
N VAL A 271 -4.80 12.56 -23.40
CA VAL A 271 -4.86 13.12 -22.04
C VAL A 271 -5.96 12.46 -21.21
N ASN A 272 -7.15 12.26 -21.78
CA ASN A 272 -8.26 11.56 -21.10
C ASN A 272 -7.89 10.13 -20.69
N ARG A 273 -7.19 9.39 -21.57
CA ARG A 273 -6.67 8.05 -21.24
C ARG A 273 -5.62 8.12 -20.13
N LYS A 274 -4.72 9.11 -20.13
CA LYS A 274 -3.73 9.29 -19.05
C LYS A 274 -4.41 9.59 -17.71
N ILE A 275 -5.35 10.55 -17.67
CA ILE A 275 -6.16 10.87 -16.47
C ILE A 275 -6.82 9.60 -15.91
N SER A 276 -7.50 8.83 -16.78
CA SER A 276 -8.22 7.61 -16.37
C SER A 276 -7.27 6.55 -15.80
N ARG A 277 -6.16 6.26 -16.49
CA ARG A 277 -5.15 5.29 -16.04
C ARG A 277 -4.51 5.69 -14.73
N GLN A 278 -4.16 6.96 -14.55
CA GLN A 278 -3.57 7.44 -13.30
C GLN A 278 -4.57 7.32 -12.15
N ARG A 279 -5.84 7.62 -12.38
CA ARG A 279 -6.89 7.46 -11.36
C ARG A 279 -7.03 6.01 -10.91
N GLU A 280 -7.07 5.06 -11.86
CA GLU A 280 -7.15 3.62 -11.57
C GLU A 280 -5.91 3.10 -10.85
N ASP A 281 -4.72 3.48 -11.33
CA ASP A 281 -3.44 3.10 -10.76
C ASP A 281 -3.29 3.62 -9.32
N THR A 282 -3.54 4.91 -9.09
CA THR A 282 -3.49 5.50 -7.75
C THR A 282 -4.55 4.91 -6.83
N LYS A 283 -5.75 4.62 -7.34
CA LYS A 283 -6.79 3.94 -6.55
C LYS A 283 -6.29 2.59 -6.06
N ALA A 284 -5.74 1.75 -6.94
CA ALA A 284 -5.20 0.44 -6.58
C ALA A 284 -4.06 0.53 -5.55
N LYS A 285 -3.15 1.50 -5.71
CA LYS A 285 -2.02 1.71 -4.80
C LYS A 285 -2.43 2.17 -3.41
N LEU A 286 -3.48 2.98 -3.29
CA LEU A 286 -3.91 3.54 -2.01
C LEU A 286 -4.98 2.70 -1.30
N ASP A 287 -5.76 1.88 -2.03
CA ASP A 287 -6.93 1.15 -1.52
C ASP A 287 -6.70 0.43 -0.18
N PHE A 288 -5.52 -0.19 -0.02
CA PHE A 288 -5.16 -0.94 1.19
C PHE A 288 -5.29 -0.15 2.51
N LEU A 289 -5.21 1.18 2.49
CA LEU A 289 -5.22 2.00 3.71
C LEU A 289 -6.55 1.95 4.48
N SER A 290 -7.65 1.56 3.83
CA SER A 290 -8.98 1.41 4.43
C SER A 290 -9.47 -0.04 4.52
N ASP A 291 -8.69 -0.99 3.99
CA ASP A 291 -9.09 -2.39 4.00
C ASP A 291 -8.87 -2.97 5.39
N GLU A 292 -9.99 -3.26 6.08
CA GLU A 292 -10.03 -3.77 7.45
C GLU A 292 -9.26 -5.10 7.60
N ARG A 293 -9.10 -5.87 6.53
CA ARG A 293 -8.30 -7.10 6.57
C ARG A 293 -6.85 -6.82 6.96
N TYR A 294 -6.31 -5.66 6.61
CA TYR A 294 -4.95 -5.26 7.00
C TYR A 294 -4.85 -4.73 8.43
N LEU A 295 -5.96 -4.63 9.17
CA LEU A 295 -5.95 -4.42 10.62
C LEU A 295 -5.87 -5.73 11.41
N THR A 296 -5.82 -6.87 10.72
CA THR A 296 -5.64 -8.20 11.33
C THR A 296 -4.18 -8.67 11.20
N PHE A 297 -3.90 -9.91 11.63
CA PHE A 297 -2.58 -10.53 11.46
C PHE A 297 -2.08 -10.52 10.01
N LEU A 298 -2.98 -10.53 9.01
CA LEU A 298 -2.64 -10.37 7.59
C LEU A 298 -1.79 -9.12 7.33
N GLY A 299 -2.15 -7.98 7.92
CA GLY A 299 -1.46 -6.71 7.69
C GLY A 299 -0.05 -6.66 8.31
N ARG A 300 0.24 -7.55 9.26
CA ARG A 300 1.57 -7.72 9.86
C ARG A 300 2.53 -8.50 8.96
N LEU A 301 2.03 -9.26 8.00
CA LEU A 301 2.85 -10.16 7.20
C LEU A 301 3.77 -9.42 6.21
N PRO A 302 5.09 -9.72 6.18
CA PRO A 302 6.04 -9.04 5.31
C PRO A 302 5.71 -9.16 3.83
N HIS A 303 5.20 -10.32 3.37
CA HIS A 303 4.84 -10.53 1.97
C HIS A 303 3.56 -9.80 1.53
N HIS A 304 2.77 -9.26 2.46
CA HIS A 304 1.74 -8.26 2.15
C HIS A 304 2.28 -6.83 2.19
N GLY A 305 3.58 -6.67 2.42
CA GLY A 305 4.25 -5.39 2.49
C GLY A 305 4.15 -4.71 3.85
N GLY A 306 3.77 -5.41 4.93
CA GLY A 306 3.63 -4.80 6.26
C GLY A 306 2.59 -3.68 6.32
N LYS A 307 1.44 -3.87 5.66
CA LYS A 307 0.40 -2.85 5.52
C LYS A 307 -0.05 -2.25 6.84
N LEU A 308 -0.11 -3.03 7.92
CA LEU A 308 -0.52 -2.55 9.23
C LEU A 308 0.44 -1.49 9.80
N THR A 309 1.76 -1.69 9.67
CA THR A 309 2.76 -0.69 10.06
C THR A 309 2.54 0.62 9.32
N LYS A 310 2.27 0.54 8.01
CA LYS A 310 2.04 1.71 7.14
C LYS A 310 0.77 2.47 7.53
N ILE A 311 -0.32 1.73 7.77
CA ILE A 311 -1.60 2.29 8.23
C ILE A 311 -1.43 2.96 9.61
N LEU A 312 -0.74 2.31 10.53
CA LEU A 312 -0.48 2.84 11.88
C LEU A 312 0.38 4.10 11.83
N ALA A 313 1.51 4.07 11.11
CA ALA A 313 2.43 5.18 10.98
C ALA A 313 1.74 6.41 10.36
N LEU A 314 0.98 6.21 9.28
CA LEU A 314 0.21 7.28 8.67
C LEU A 314 -0.88 7.79 9.63
N SER A 315 -1.58 6.90 10.34
CA SER A 315 -2.67 7.28 11.24
C SER A 315 -2.21 8.13 12.41
N ARG A 316 -1.01 7.87 12.94
CA ARG A 316 -0.36 8.68 13.98
C ARG A 316 0.06 10.06 13.48
N ASN A 317 0.35 10.19 12.18
CA ASN A 317 0.66 11.48 11.56
C ASN A 317 -0.61 12.12 10.97
N LEU A 318 -1.39 12.81 11.82
CA LEU A 318 -2.67 13.40 11.45
C LEU A 318 -2.62 14.35 10.24
N ARG A 319 -1.52 15.10 10.09
CA ARG A 319 -1.33 16.01 8.95
C ARG A 319 -1.14 15.23 7.65
N ALA A 320 -0.26 14.23 7.67
CA ALA A 320 -0.03 13.35 6.52
C ALA A 320 -1.31 12.59 6.15
N LYS A 321 -2.00 12.01 7.14
CA LYS A 321 -3.29 11.33 6.96
C LYS A 321 -4.30 12.25 6.30
N GLY A 322 -4.45 13.49 6.79
CA GLY A 322 -5.38 14.47 6.21
C GLY A 322 -5.11 14.74 4.74
N LEU A 323 -3.84 14.82 4.32
CA LEU A 323 -3.47 14.99 2.92
C LEU A 323 -3.82 13.76 2.07
N VAL A 324 -3.43 12.58 2.54
CA VAL A 324 -3.70 11.33 1.83
C VAL A 324 -5.21 11.09 1.70
N GLU A 325 -6.00 11.39 2.74
CA GLU A 325 -7.46 11.26 2.71
C GLU A 325 -8.14 12.17 1.70
N VAL A 326 -7.59 13.37 1.44
CA VAL A 326 -8.11 14.24 0.38
C VAL A 326 -7.98 13.58 -1.00
N VAL A 327 -6.87 12.90 -1.27
CA VAL A 327 -6.68 12.14 -2.52
C VAL A 327 -7.59 10.93 -2.56
N ARG A 328 -7.64 10.16 -1.46
CA ARG A 328 -8.46 8.95 -1.39
C ARG A 328 -9.95 9.26 -1.59
N GLY A 329 -10.45 10.31 -0.93
CA GLY A 329 -11.80 10.79 -1.13
C GLY A 329 -12.08 11.16 -2.58
N SER A 330 -11.08 11.71 -3.29
CA SER A 330 -11.23 12.05 -4.71
C SER A 330 -11.33 10.82 -5.65
N LEU A 331 -10.95 9.65 -5.15
CA LEU A 331 -10.92 8.37 -5.86
C LEU A 331 -12.09 7.46 -5.48
N ASP A 332 -13.04 7.98 -4.70
CA ASP A 332 -14.17 7.24 -4.14
C ASP A 332 -13.69 6.04 -3.30
N LEU A 333 -12.59 6.21 -2.56
CA LEU A 333 -12.10 5.24 -1.59
C LEU A 333 -12.77 5.50 -0.23
N THR A 334 -13.00 4.42 0.52
CA THR A 334 -13.53 4.53 1.87
C THR A 334 -12.53 5.25 2.77
N PRO A 335 -12.97 6.09 3.72
CA PRO A 335 -12.07 6.71 4.68
C PRO A 335 -11.30 5.64 5.47
N MET A 336 -10.05 5.94 5.83
CA MET A 336 -9.29 5.12 6.76
C MET A 336 -9.99 5.06 8.12
N GLN A 337 -9.78 3.96 8.83
CA GLN A 337 -10.27 3.78 10.19
C GLN A 337 -9.75 4.86 11.15
N SER A 338 -10.46 5.07 12.25
CA SER A 338 -10.07 6.03 13.28
C SER A 338 -8.73 5.64 13.90
N LEU A 339 -7.98 6.63 14.42
CA LEU A 339 -6.71 6.34 15.09
C LEU A 339 -6.90 5.36 16.26
N ASP A 340 -7.98 5.51 17.04
CA ASP A 340 -8.30 4.63 18.17
C ASP A 340 -8.50 3.18 17.73
N THR A 341 -9.22 2.97 16.62
CA THR A 341 -9.42 1.64 16.02
C THR A 341 -8.08 1.04 15.59
N VAL A 342 -7.31 1.80 14.79
CA VAL A 342 -6.01 1.35 14.27
C VAL A 342 -5.03 1.02 15.40
N GLU A 343 -4.99 1.83 16.46
CA GLU A 343 -4.17 1.59 17.65
C GLU A 343 -4.59 0.33 18.40
N SER A 344 -5.89 0.16 18.63
CA SER A 344 -6.43 -1.02 19.30
C SER A 344 -6.08 -2.30 18.55
N ASP A 345 -6.28 -2.29 17.23
CA ASP A 345 -6.02 -3.45 16.38
C ASP A 345 -4.53 -3.74 16.24
N ALA A 346 -3.69 -2.71 16.05
CA ALA A 346 -2.24 -2.89 16.03
C ALA A 346 -1.70 -3.44 17.36
N ARG A 347 -2.23 -2.96 18.49
CA ARG A 347 -1.90 -3.49 19.82
C ARG A 347 -2.30 -4.96 19.95
N LYS A 348 -3.50 -5.32 19.49
CA LYS A 348 -3.97 -6.71 19.46
C LYS A 348 -3.03 -7.58 18.63
N VAL A 349 -2.80 -7.22 17.37
CA VAL A 349 -1.94 -7.95 16.42
C VAL A 349 -0.49 -8.09 16.90
N SER A 350 0.02 -7.12 17.68
CA SER A 350 1.36 -7.20 18.28
C SER A 350 1.52 -8.36 19.28
N ARG A 351 0.41 -8.79 19.90
CA ARG A 351 0.37 -9.90 20.87
C ARG A 351 0.02 -11.23 20.21
N GLN A 352 -0.56 -11.18 19.03
CA GLN A 352 -0.96 -12.38 18.30
C GLN A 352 0.25 -13.18 17.80
N SER A 353 0.08 -14.49 17.79
CA SER A 353 0.99 -15.43 17.14
C SER A 353 0.19 -16.60 16.60
N VAL A 354 0.55 -17.11 15.42
CA VAL A 354 -0.11 -18.27 14.84
C VAL A 354 0.11 -19.48 15.77
N LYS A 355 -0.94 -20.15 16.24
CA LYS A 355 -0.77 -21.35 17.07
C LYS A 355 -0.23 -22.49 16.21
N GLY A 356 0.79 -23.20 16.72
CA GLY A 356 1.38 -24.34 16.04
C GLY A 356 0.51 -25.58 16.19
N LYS A 357 0.14 -26.24 15.08
CA LYS A 357 -0.61 -27.50 15.07
C LYS A 357 0.33 -28.67 15.41
N ALA A 358 0.60 -28.85 16.70
CA ALA A 358 1.49 -29.92 17.19
C ALA A 358 0.79 -30.96 18.08
N GLU A 359 -0.48 -30.76 18.43
CA GLU A 359 -1.22 -31.59 19.39
C GLU A 359 -1.41 -33.04 18.93
N GLY A 360 -1.63 -33.25 17.62
CA GLY A 360 -1.72 -34.58 17.01
C GLY A 360 -0.38 -35.32 16.90
N HIS A 361 0.74 -34.64 17.17
CA HIS A 361 2.09 -35.11 16.91
C HIS A 361 2.94 -35.27 18.17
N GLN A 362 2.34 -35.44 19.35
CA GLN A 362 3.11 -35.62 20.58
C GLN A 362 3.99 -36.87 20.51
N ILE A 363 5.26 -36.74 20.92
CA ILE A 363 6.23 -37.85 20.92
C ILE A 363 5.78 -38.96 21.89
N PHE A 364 5.06 -38.58 22.96
CA PHE A 364 4.58 -39.50 23.99
C PHE A 364 3.06 -39.42 24.18
N ASN A 365 2.31 -40.09 23.31
CA ASN A 365 0.90 -40.41 23.56
C ASN A 365 0.79 -41.76 24.28
N GLY A 366 0.75 -41.76 25.62
CA GLY A 366 0.69 -43.00 26.40
C GLY A 366 0.44 -42.82 27.90
N SER A 367 0.27 -43.94 28.61
CA SER A 367 -0.01 -43.91 30.06
C SER A 367 1.13 -43.27 30.86
N PRO A 368 0.83 -42.59 31.99
CA PRO A 368 1.83 -41.90 32.82
C PRO A 368 3.01 -42.80 33.24
N LEU A 369 2.77 -44.10 33.41
CA LEU A 369 3.76 -45.12 33.75
C LEU A 369 4.80 -45.34 32.63
N LYS A 370 4.38 -45.32 31.35
CA LYS A 370 5.33 -45.40 30.22
C LYS A 370 6.21 -44.16 30.20
N CYS A 371 5.63 -42.97 30.36
CA CYS A 371 6.40 -41.73 30.40
C CYS A 371 7.36 -41.68 31.60
N LEU A 372 6.95 -42.18 32.77
CA LEU A 372 7.82 -42.31 33.94
C LEU A 372 9.00 -43.25 33.67
N PHE A 373 8.74 -44.41 33.06
CA PHE A 373 9.79 -45.38 32.69
C PHE A 373 10.79 -44.79 31.68
N PHE A 374 10.29 -44.08 30.66
CA PHE A 374 11.13 -43.37 29.68
C PHE A 374 11.88 -42.19 30.31
N SER A 375 11.36 -41.52 31.34
CA SER A 375 12.07 -40.43 32.01
C SER A 375 13.22 -40.89 32.91
N LEU A 376 13.08 -42.09 33.50
CA LEU A 376 14.05 -42.69 34.41
C LEU A 376 15.20 -43.37 33.66
N TRP A 377 14.93 -43.97 32.50
CA TRP A 377 15.90 -44.81 31.76
C TRP A 377 16.03 -44.48 30.28
N GLY A 378 15.26 -43.53 29.76
CA GLY A 378 15.18 -43.21 28.33
C GLY A 378 15.85 -41.88 27.95
N PRO A 379 15.89 -41.58 26.63
CA PRO A 379 16.52 -40.37 26.09
C PRO A 379 15.73 -39.12 26.48
N LYS A 380 16.45 -38.04 26.79
CA LYS A 380 15.85 -36.76 27.21
C LYS A 380 15.78 -35.71 26.10
N PHE A 381 16.31 -35.99 24.90
CA PHE A 381 16.45 -34.99 23.84
C PHE A 381 16.09 -35.50 22.44
N TYR A 382 15.23 -34.76 21.74
CA TYR A 382 14.69 -35.13 20.44
C TYR A 382 14.72 -33.95 19.46
N ALA A 383 14.92 -34.25 18.17
CA ALA A 383 14.59 -33.37 17.07
C ALA A 383 13.27 -33.85 16.45
N GLN A 384 12.29 -32.98 16.35
CA GLN A 384 10.97 -33.29 15.82
C GLN A 384 10.70 -32.43 14.60
N PHE A 385 10.28 -33.06 13.51
CA PHE A 385 9.86 -32.40 12.30
C PHE A 385 8.39 -32.72 12.06
N ILE A 386 7.57 -31.69 11.86
CA ILE A 386 6.13 -31.81 11.66
C ILE A 386 5.77 -31.12 10.34
N ASN A 387 5.05 -31.84 9.50
CA ASN A 387 4.47 -31.33 8.27
C ASN A 387 2.95 -31.35 8.40
N GLU A 388 2.35 -30.18 8.56
CA GLU A 388 0.90 -29.94 8.64
C GLU A 388 0.42 -29.17 7.40
N THR A 389 1.05 -29.44 6.26
CA THR A 389 0.66 -28.96 4.93
C THR A 389 0.15 -30.10 4.08
N ASP A 390 -0.54 -29.76 3.00
CA ASP A 390 -0.97 -30.70 1.96
C ASP A 390 0.17 -31.17 1.03
N PHE A 391 1.41 -30.71 1.26
CA PHE A 391 2.55 -30.97 0.39
C PHE A 391 3.61 -31.85 1.06
N PRO A 392 4.34 -32.69 0.31
CA PRO A 392 5.41 -33.49 0.88
C PRO A 392 6.63 -32.63 1.22
N VAL A 393 7.32 -33.02 2.30
CA VAL A 393 8.49 -32.32 2.83
C VAL A 393 9.68 -33.27 2.88
N LYS A 394 10.83 -32.88 2.31
CA LYS A 394 12.10 -33.58 2.50
C LYS A 394 12.93 -32.89 3.58
N ILE A 395 13.48 -33.66 4.49
CA ILE A 395 14.36 -33.21 5.56
C ILE A 395 15.72 -33.84 5.32
N VAL A 396 16.75 -33.01 5.35
CA VAL A 396 18.13 -33.45 5.36
C VAL A 396 18.82 -32.80 6.54
N SER A 397 19.28 -33.62 7.48
CA SER A 397 19.91 -33.20 8.73
C SER A 397 21.31 -33.81 8.85
N GLY A 398 22.16 -33.24 9.71
CA GLY A 398 23.50 -33.77 9.93
C GLY A 398 24.58 -33.25 8.98
N ARG A 399 24.31 -32.23 8.17
CA ARG A 399 25.29 -31.72 7.19
C ARG A 399 26.48 -31.04 7.86
N ILE A 400 26.25 -30.42 9.02
CA ILE A 400 27.20 -29.63 9.80
C ILE A 400 26.97 -29.85 11.31
N GLY A 401 27.85 -29.31 12.15
CA GLY A 401 27.77 -29.41 13.62
C GLY A 401 28.70 -30.46 14.23
N GLN A 402 28.59 -30.65 15.55
CA GLN A 402 29.44 -31.52 16.37
C GLN A 402 28.58 -32.52 17.14
N ASN A 403 29.13 -33.70 17.43
CA ASN A 403 28.43 -34.77 18.17
C ASN A 403 27.02 -35.01 17.60
N LYS A 404 26.95 -35.15 16.27
CA LYS A 404 25.68 -35.20 15.54
C LYS A 404 24.84 -36.45 15.90
N GLY A 405 25.46 -37.48 16.48
CA GLY A 405 24.80 -38.71 16.90
C GLY A 405 23.90 -39.27 15.79
N ASN A 406 22.66 -39.61 16.14
CA ASN A 406 21.68 -40.11 15.16
C ASN A 406 20.92 -39.00 14.42
N LEU A 407 21.38 -37.74 14.46
CA LEU A 407 20.71 -36.63 13.77
C LEU A 407 21.10 -36.50 12.29
N GLU A 408 21.98 -37.36 11.78
CA GLU A 408 22.24 -37.50 10.35
C GLU A 408 21.12 -38.31 9.69
N ILE A 409 20.12 -37.61 9.14
CA ILE A 409 18.94 -38.23 8.55
C ILE A 409 18.61 -37.61 7.20
N VAL A 410 18.06 -38.44 6.31
CA VAL A 410 17.35 -38.02 5.10
C VAL A 410 15.97 -38.64 5.19
N GLN A 411 14.94 -37.82 5.35
CA GLN A 411 13.57 -38.28 5.55
C GLN A 411 12.62 -37.53 4.63
N VAL A 412 11.67 -38.24 4.04
CA VAL A 412 10.53 -37.62 3.35
C VAL A 412 9.30 -37.78 4.24
N LEU A 413 8.64 -36.67 4.56
CA LEU A 413 7.36 -36.62 5.25
C LEU A 413 6.25 -36.44 4.23
N GLN A 414 5.24 -37.30 4.35
CA GLN A 414 3.98 -37.10 3.67
C GLN A 414 3.19 -35.94 4.32
N PRO A 415 2.15 -35.42 3.65
CA PRO A 415 1.21 -34.48 4.25
C PRO A 415 0.69 -34.96 5.62
N HIS A 416 0.52 -34.04 6.56
CA HIS A 416 0.03 -34.30 7.93
C HIS A 416 0.81 -35.37 8.70
N ALA A 417 2.11 -35.49 8.46
CA ALA A 417 2.98 -36.46 9.11
C ALA A 417 4.06 -35.79 9.96
N SER A 418 4.54 -36.51 10.96
CA SER A 418 5.66 -36.09 11.79
C SER A 418 6.74 -37.17 11.86
N HIS A 419 7.99 -36.74 11.97
CA HIS A 419 9.11 -37.61 12.26
C HIS A 419 9.89 -37.07 13.45
N SER A 420 10.18 -37.94 14.40
CA SER A 420 10.96 -37.60 15.59
C SER A 420 12.23 -38.44 15.62
N GLN A 421 13.37 -37.77 15.65
CA GLN A 421 14.67 -38.40 15.68
C GLN A 421 15.34 -38.15 17.04
N ARG A 422 15.93 -39.21 17.58
CA ARG A 422 16.61 -39.18 18.88
C ARG A 422 18.02 -38.61 18.74
N ALA A 423 18.39 -37.63 19.56
CA ALA A 423 19.71 -36.99 19.53
C ALA A 423 20.82 -37.76 20.30
N PHE A 424 20.85 -39.11 20.29
CA PHE A 424 21.65 -39.92 21.24
C PHE A 424 23.01 -40.42 20.70
N SER A 425 24.09 -40.11 21.42
CA SER A 425 25.21 -41.01 21.75
C SER A 425 25.53 -40.91 23.25
N PHE A 426 26.00 -42.00 23.88
CA PHE A 426 26.36 -42.06 25.31
C PHE A 426 27.47 -41.06 25.67
N THR A 427 28.31 -40.67 24.70
CA THR A 427 29.30 -39.60 24.81
C THR A 427 28.70 -38.19 24.83
N ASP A 428 27.50 -38.01 24.29
CA ASP A 428 26.90 -36.69 24.01
C ASP A 428 26.11 -36.14 25.21
N PHE A 429 25.76 -37.00 26.16
CA PHE A 429 25.13 -36.56 27.42
C PHE A 429 26.05 -35.59 28.19
N MET A 430 27.35 -35.87 28.15
CA MET A 430 28.38 -35.05 28.79
C MET A 430 28.91 -33.95 27.87
N CYS A 431 28.90 -34.12 26.54
CA CYS A 431 29.59 -33.20 25.63
C CYS A 431 28.69 -32.19 24.89
N GLY A 432 27.37 -32.31 24.99
CA GLY A 432 26.44 -31.52 24.17
C GLY A 432 26.42 -31.96 22.71
N PHE A 433 25.47 -31.44 21.93
CA PHE A 433 25.33 -31.76 20.50
C PHE A 433 24.94 -30.54 19.69
N SER A 434 25.27 -30.54 18.40
CA SER A 434 24.83 -29.51 17.48
C SER A 434 24.71 -30.06 16.06
N THR A 435 23.70 -29.60 15.34
CA THR A 435 23.55 -29.95 13.93
C THR A 435 22.84 -28.86 13.15
N GLY A 436 22.92 -28.95 11.83
CA GLY A 436 22.16 -28.14 10.89
C GLY A 436 21.92 -28.89 9.60
N GLY A 437 20.94 -28.40 8.87
CA GLY A 437 20.40 -29.05 7.69
C GLY A 437 19.39 -28.16 6.99
N TYR A 438 18.55 -28.77 6.17
CA TYR A 438 17.52 -28.08 5.41
C TYR A 438 16.26 -28.93 5.26
N ILE A 439 15.17 -28.22 5.05
CA ILE A 439 13.83 -28.72 4.80
C ILE A 439 13.40 -28.17 3.45
N ILE A 440 12.91 -29.05 2.58
CA ILE A 440 12.40 -28.70 1.25
C ILE A 440 10.91 -29.05 1.22
N LEU A 441 10.06 -28.05 1.04
CA LEU A 441 8.63 -28.22 0.78
C LEU A 441 8.41 -28.27 -0.74
N TYR A 442 7.91 -29.40 -1.26
CA TYR A 442 7.69 -29.57 -2.70
C TYR A 442 6.28 -29.15 -3.09
N MET A 443 6.15 -27.93 -3.58
CA MET A 443 4.84 -27.33 -3.90
C MET A 443 4.18 -27.98 -5.13
N ASN A 444 4.95 -28.67 -5.96
CA ASN A 444 4.45 -29.49 -7.07
C ASN A 444 3.93 -30.88 -6.64
N GLY A 445 4.03 -31.23 -5.35
CA GLY A 445 3.62 -32.54 -4.82
C GLY A 445 4.55 -33.70 -5.17
N VAL A 446 5.62 -33.47 -5.93
CA VAL A 446 6.53 -34.50 -6.41
C VAL A 446 7.93 -34.28 -5.84
N VAL A 447 8.38 -35.25 -5.04
CA VAL A 447 9.73 -35.22 -4.47
C VAL A 447 10.75 -35.56 -5.55
N SER A 448 11.43 -34.53 -6.07
CA SER A 448 12.44 -34.69 -7.11
C SER A 448 13.74 -35.34 -6.57
N PRO A 449 14.28 -36.37 -7.23
CA PRO A 449 15.57 -36.97 -6.87
C PRO A 449 16.80 -36.23 -7.45
N GLY A 450 16.61 -35.09 -8.14
CA GLY A 450 17.65 -34.31 -8.80
C GLY A 450 18.56 -33.48 -7.87
N THR A 451 19.27 -32.52 -8.44
CA THR A 451 20.21 -31.62 -7.73
C THR A 451 19.49 -30.81 -6.64
N GLU A 452 20.12 -30.69 -5.46
CA GLU A 452 19.62 -29.85 -4.36
C GLU A 452 20.42 -28.55 -4.25
N PRO A 453 19.78 -27.41 -3.95
CA PRO A 453 18.33 -27.24 -3.83
C PRO A 453 17.64 -27.33 -5.21
N PRO A 454 16.36 -27.76 -5.27
CA PRO A 454 15.59 -27.76 -6.50
C PRO A 454 15.51 -26.36 -7.12
N THR A 455 15.53 -26.29 -8.46
CA THR A 455 15.54 -25.02 -9.21
C THR A 455 14.16 -24.35 -9.29
N ASP A 456 13.07 -25.11 -9.20
CA ASP A 456 11.70 -24.61 -9.38
C ASP A 456 10.70 -25.30 -8.44
N ASP A 457 9.61 -24.60 -8.11
CA ASP A 457 8.42 -25.10 -7.39
C ASP A 457 8.69 -25.74 -6.01
N ALA A 458 9.63 -25.17 -5.25
CA ALA A 458 9.90 -25.62 -3.89
C ALA A 458 10.32 -24.49 -2.96
N ARG A 459 9.98 -24.64 -1.68
CA ARG A 459 10.45 -23.77 -0.60
C ARG A 459 11.63 -24.43 0.09
N VAL A 460 12.73 -23.70 0.28
CA VAL A 460 13.92 -24.22 0.97
C VAL A 460 14.14 -23.46 2.27
N ILE A 461 14.08 -24.19 3.38
CA ILE A 461 14.28 -23.65 4.72
C ILE A 461 15.49 -24.35 5.33
N GLU A 462 16.53 -23.60 5.63
CA GLU A 462 17.62 -24.12 6.43
C GLU A 462 17.27 -24.07 7.91
N PHE A 463 17.78 -25.03 8.66
CA PHE A 463 17.60 -25.08 10.11
C PHE A 463 18.89 -25.45 10.81
N ALA A 464 18.99 -25.08 12.07
CA ALA A 464 20.04 -25.51 12.95
C ALA A 464 19.53 -25.64 14.39
N LEU A 465 20.16 -26.53 15.14
CA LEU A 465 19.84 -26.81 16.53
C LEU A 465 21.10 -27.15 17.31
N SER A 466 21.13 -26.78 18.58
CA SER A 466 22.20 -27.21 19.48
C SER A 466 21.80 -27.21 20.94
N ARG A 467 22.54 -28.00 21.70
CA ARG A 467 22.57 -28.05 23.15
C ARG A 467 24.01 -27.90 23.61
N GLY A 468 24.33 -26.77 24.23
CA GLY A 468 25.65 -26.46 24.77
C GLY A 468 25.97 -27.17 26.10
N HIS A 469 27.24 -27.08 26.52
CA HIS A 469 27.77 -27.68 27.75
C HIS A 469 28.16 -26.61 28.81
N MET A 470 27.76 -26.87 30.06
CA MET A 470 28.22 -26.34 31.37
C MET A 470 27.07 -25.87 32.29
N PRO A 471 26.87 -26.50 33.47
CA PRO A 471 26.10 -25.88 34.55
C PRO A 471 26.74 -24.54 34.95
N PRO A 472 25.95 -23.47 35.18
CA PRO A 472 24.50 -23.47 35.38
C PRO A 472 23.68 -23.12 34.12
N ILE A 473 24.30 -22.95 32.94
CA ILE A 473 23.63 -22.41 31.74
C ILE A 473 23.51 -23.49 30.65
N LEU A 474 22.37 -24.20 30.65
CA LEU A 474 21.96 -25.03 29.51
C LEU A 474 21.64 -24.12 28.31
N ASN A 475 22.62 -23.89 27.45
CA ASN A 475 22.45 -23.10 26.23
C ASN A 475 21.79 -23.94 25.13
N HIS A 476 20.46 -23.97 25.12
CA HIS A 476 19.70 -24.51 24.00
C HIS A 476 19.53 -23.45 22.92
N LYS A 477 19.90 -23.78 21.68
CA LYS A 477 19.76 -22.87 20.54
C LYS A 477 19.00 -23.54 19.41
N ILE A 478 18.26 -22.73 18.68
CA ILE A 478 17.51 -23.13 17.48
C ILE A 478 17.53 -21.95 16.51
N ASN A 479 17.54 -22.24 15.21
CA ASN A 479 17.37 -21.22 14.19
C ASN A 479 16.76 -21.83 12.93
N ILE A 480 16.01 -21.01 12.18
CA ILE A 480 15.52 -21.32 10.85
C ILE A 480 15.73 -20.11 9.93
N GLU A 481 16.07 -20.34 8.67
CA GLU A 481 16.23 -19.29 7.65
C GLU A 481 15.63 -19.74 6.32
N ASP A 482 14.93 -18.82 5.66
CA ASP A 482 14.48 -19.04 4.29
C ASP A 482 15.66 -18.85 3.31
N LYS A 483 15.96 -19.92 2.57
CA LYS A 483 17.05 -19.99 1.59
C LYS A 483 16.53 -20.28 0.18
N THR A 484 15.24 -20.04 -0.07
CA THR A 484 14.62 -20.26 -1.39
C THR A 484 15.29 -19.42 -2.49
N ASN A 485 15.55 -18.14 -2.21
CA ASN A 485 16.15 -17.18 -3.17
C ASN A 485 17.58 -16.75 -2.81
N ASN A 486 18.18 -17.40 -1.81
CA ASN A 486 19.50 -17.03 -1.28
C ASN A 486 20.51 -18.15 -1.54
N GLU A 487 21.79 -17.84 -1.38
CA GLU A 487 22.85 -18.86 -1.45
C GLU A 487 22.55 -20.01 -0.48
N PHE A 488 22.44 -21.22 -1.03
CA PHE A 488 22.21 -22.44 -0.30
C PHE A 488 23.51 -22.91 0.35
N THR A 489 23.49 -23.07 1.68
CA THR A 489 24.70 -23.37 2.48
C THR A 489 24.59 -24.67 3.25
N SER A 490 23.54 -25.46 3.02
CA SER A 490 23.26 -26.70 3.74
C SER A 490 23.20 -26.52 5.27
N GLY A 491 22.70 -25.38 5.72
CA GLY A 491 22.53 -25.03 7.14
C GLY A 491 23.71 -24.32 7.79
N LYS A 492 24.83 -24.10 7.07
CA LYS A 492 26.05 -23.50 7.61
C LYS A 492 25.83 -22.08 8.13
N ASP A 493 25.14 -21.24 7.38
CA ASP A 493 24.86 -19.87 7.80
C ASP A 493 23.89 -19.84 8.97
N THR A 494 22.82 -20.64 8.87
CA THR A 494 21.78 -20.78 9.88
C THR A 494 22.38 -21.23 11.22
N TYR A 495 23.36 -22.14 11.19
CA TYR A 495 24.09 -22.61 12.37
C TYR A 495 24.96 -21.52 13.01
N LYS A 496 25.68 -20.74 12.21
CA LYS A 496 26.53 -19.64 12.72
C LYS A 496 25.72 -18.57 13.43
N LYS A 497 24.50 -18.32 12.97
CA LYS A 497 23.57 -17.29 13.51
C LYS A 497 22.64 -17.83 14.60
N MET A 498 22.86 -19.05 15.09
CA MET A 498 22.03 -19.61 16.16
C MET A 498 22.14 -18.83 17.47
N ASN A 499 20.98 -18.38 17.95
CA ASN A 499 20.83 -17.71 19.23
C ASN A 499 20.01 -18.56 20.21
N SER A 500 20.15 -18.30 21.51
CA SER A 500 19.47 -19.06 22.56
C SER A 500 18.02 -18.60 22.76
N MET A 501 17.12 -19.56 22.97
CA MET A 501 15.76 -19.37 23.51
C MET A 501 14.72 -18.62 22.67
N GLU A 502 15.02 -18.14 21.47
CA GLU A 502 14.00 -17.48 20.63
C GLU A 502 13.27 -18.49 19.74
N THR A 503 11.94 -18.58 19.93
CA THR A 503 11.06 -19.20 18.93
C THR A 503 11.09 -18.33 17.67
N LYS A 504 11.46 -18.91 16.54
CA LYS A 504 11.53 -18.19 15.26
C LYS A 504 10.46 -18.71 14.32
N SER A 505 9.67 -17.80 13.76
CA SER A 505 8.65 -18.13 12.77
C SER A 505 8.93 -17.39 11.46
N LEU A 506 8.82 -18.10 10.35
CA LEU A 506 8.86 -17.57 8.98
C LEU A 506 7.46 -17.67 8.41
N TYR A 507 7.03 -16.65 7.67
CA TYR A 507 5.74 -16.62 7.00
C TYR A 507 5.95 -16.35 5.51
N TRP A 508 5.14 -17.00 4.67
CA TRP A 508 5.09 -16.72 3.24
C TRP A 508 3.72 -17.00 2.65
N PHE A 509 3.51 -16.55 1.43
CA PHE A 509 2.30 -16.78 0.65
C PHE A 509 2.68 -17.34 -0.70
N GLU A 510 2.07 -18.45 -1.07
CA GLU A 510 2.36 -19.12 -2.32
C GLU A 510 1.13 -19.89 -2.77
N ARG A 511 0.82 -19.84 -4.08
CA ARG A 511 -0.32 -20.55 -4.69
C ARG A 511 -1.67 -20.31 -3.99
N GLY A 512 -1.89 -19.12 -3.43
CA GLY A 512 -3.15 -18.77 -2.77
C GLY A 512 -3.24 -19.18 -1.29
N ILE A 513 -2.20 -19.76 -0.72
CA ILE A 513 -2.19 -20.31 0.65
C ILE A 513 -1.12 -19.60 1.48
N HIS A 514 -1.42 -19.35 2.76
CA HIS A 514 -0.47 -18.81 3.73
C HIS A 514 0.19 -19.94 4.52
N PHE A 515 1.51 -19.87 4.61
CA PHE A 515 2.32 -20.87 5.29
C PHE A 515 3.14 -20.26 6.41
N MET A 516 3.34 -21.05 7.45
CA MET A 516 4.25 -20.76 8.55
C MET A 516 5.25 -21.89 8.70
N ALA A 517 6.53 -21.55 8.85
CA ALA A 517 7.54 -22.44 9.39
C ALA A 517 7.97 -21.93 10.77
N ARG A 518 8.05 -22.81 11.76
CA ARG A 518 8.43 -22.46 13.12
C ARG A 518 9.52 -23.38 13.63
N GLY A 519 10.57 -22.80 14.18
CA GLY A 519 11.56 -23.47 15.02
C GLY A 519 11.32 -23.07 16.47
N GLU A 520 11.02 -24.04 17.34
CA GLU A 520 10.83 -23.82 18.77
C GLU A 520 11.51 -24.90 19.61
N ILE A 521 11.81 -24.58 20.86
CA ILE A 521 12.33 -25.53 21.85
C ILE A 521 11.23 -25.73 22.89
N VAL A 522 10.72 -26.95 23.00
CA VAL A 522 9.65 -27.31 23.93
C VAL A 522 10.20 -28.26 24.98
N THR A 523 9.78 -28.07 26.24
CA THR A 523 10.04 -29.03 27.30
C THR A 523 8.74 -29.75 27.63
N GLU A 524 8.68 -31.04 27.34
CA GLU A 524 7.54 -31.89 27.68
C GLU A 524 7.66 -32.45 29.11
N ARG A 525 6.63 -33.18 29.56
CA ARG A 525 6.59 -33.82 30.88
C ARG A 525 7.89 -34.60 31.14
N PHE A 526 8.36 -34.55 32.39
CA PHE A 526 9.58 -35.21 32.86
C PHE A 526 10.91 -34.67 32.26
N ASN A 527 10.97 -33.37 31.93
CA ASN A 527 12.18 -32.67 31.47
C ASN A 527 12.75 -33.20 30.14
N ILE A 528 11.88 -33.58 29.21
CA ILE A 528 12.29 -33.98 27.85
C ILE A 528 12.37 -32.73 26.99
N GLY A 529 13.55 -32.43 26.47
CA GLY A 529 13.79 -31.29 25.57
C GLY A 529 13.59 -31.67 24.10
N ILE A 530 12.76 -30.92 23.40
CA ILE A 530 12.41 -31.16 22.00
C ILE A 530 12.74 -29.91 21.18
N TRP A 531 13.59 -30.07 20.16
CA TRP A 531 13.75 -29.08 19.11
C TRP A 531 12.75 -29.39 18.03
N ARG A 532 11.70 -28.58 17.92
CA ARG A 532 10.59 -28.79 17.00
C ARG A 532 10.69 -27.84 15.81
N PHE A 533 10.59 -28.41 14.62
CA PHE A 533 10.45 -27.72 13.35
C PHE A 533 9.09 -28.07 12.77
N LEU A 534 8.22 -27.06 12.65
CA LEU A 534 6.85 -27.21 12.19
C LEU A 534 6.67 -26.41 10.91
N ILE A 535 6.12 -27.03 9.87
CA ILE A 535 5.62 -26.34 8.68
C ILE A 535 4.12 -26.58 8.62
N GLN A 536 3.33 -25.52 8.49
CA GLN A 536 1.87 -25.62 8.45
C GLN A 536 1.25 -24.55 7.56
N GLU A 537 0.02 -24.82 7.15
CA GLU A 537 -0.89 -23.84 6.56
C GLU A 537 -1.69 -23.12 7.65
N PHE A 538 -2.01 -21.85 7.43
CA PHE A 538 -2.82 -21.05 8.34
C PHE A 538 -3.69 -20.02 7.61
N ASP A 539 -4.77 -19.57 8.25
CA ASP A 539 -5.54 -18.43 7.79
C ASP A 539 -5.15 -17.19 8.61
N PRO A 540 -4.56 -16.14 8.00
CA PRO A 540 -4.17 -14.93 8.71
C PRO A 540 -5.37 -14.11 9.23
N LEU A 541 -6.58 -14.32 8.73
CA LEU A 541 -7.79 -13.66 9.22
C LEU A 541 -8.39 -14.36 10.45
N ALA A 542 -8.06 -15.63 10.65
CA ALA A 542 -8.54 -16.46 11.76
C ALA A 542 -7.53 -16.55 12.93
N VAL A 543 -6.48 -15.74 12.93
CA VAL A 543 -5.49 -15.73 14.02
C VAL A 543 -6.13 -15.11 15.27
N GLU A 544 -6.40 -15.97 16.24
CA GLU A 544 -6.95 -15.59 17.55
C GLU A 544 -5.89 -15.00 18.49
N ASP A 545 -6.37 -14.41 19.57
CA ASP A 545 -5.56 -13.85 20.66
C ASP A 545 -4.89 -14.93 21.54
#